data_AF-A0A534L4D6-F1
#
_entry.id   AF-A0A534L4D6-F1
#
_cell.length_a   1.000
_cell.length_b   1.000
_cell.length_c   1.000
_cell.angle_alpha   90.00
_cell.angle_beta   90.00
_cell.angle_gamma   90.00
#
_symmetry.space_group_name_H-M   'P 1'
#
loop_
_entity.id
_entity.type
_entity.pdbx_description
1 polymer ?
#
loop_
_entity_poly.entity_id
_entity_poly.type
_entity_poly.pdbx_seq_one_letter_code
_entity_poly.pdbx_strand_id
1 'polypeptide(L)'
;MGVKAAYELIEADMRAIWGDMALAMLRKRVRDVRADLTSLTEADLEKIVDLLRERTLPSIMGEEGAEAKAKQYRAWVANGS
;
A
#
# COMPACT_ATOMS: atom_id res chain seq x y z
N MET A 1 -4.03 13.25 8.63
CA MET A 1 -3.57 12.00 9.30
C MET A 1 -2.05 11.96 9.20
N GLY A 2 -1.32 10.98 9.72
CA GLY A 2 0.14 10.87 9.50
C GLY A 2 0.46 9.71 8.55
N VAL A 3 1.66 9.67 7.95
CA VAL A 3 2.10 8.58 7.04
C VAL A 3 1.85 7.19 7.63
N LYS A 4 2.07 7.03 8.95
CA LYS A 4 1.78 5.79 9.68
C LYS A 4 0.29 5.41 9.65
N ALA A 5 -0.60 6.39 9.82
CA ALA A 5 -2.05 6.14 9.77
C ALA A 5 -2.49 5.77 8.34
N ALA A 6 -1.91 6.38 7.30
CA ALA A 6 -2.17 5.98 5.92
C ALA A 6 -1.70 4.54 5.64
N TYR A 7 -0.54 4.15 6.16
CA TYR A 7 -0.08 2.77 6.10
C TYR A 7 -1.03 1.80 6.80
N GLU A 8 -1.47 2.11 8.03
CA GLU A 8 -2.41 1.28 8.80
C GLU A 8 -3.77 1.14 8.10
N LEU A 9 -4.24 2.19 7.42
CA LEU A 9 -5.47 2.13 6.61
C LEU A 9 -5.32 1.20 5.41
N ILE A 10 -4.18 1.27 4.70
CA ILE A 10 -3.87 0.33 3.61
C ILE A 10 -3.79 -1.09 4.15
N GLU A 11 -3.10 -1.30 5.27
CA GLU A 11 -2.99 -2.61 5.92
C GLU A 11 -4.37 -3.20 6.27
N ALA A 12 -5.25 -2.39 6.84
CA ALA A 12 -6.61 -2.77 7.20
C ALA A 12 -7.47 -3.11 5.97
N ASP A 13 -7.42 -2.31 4.91
CA ASP A 13 -8.17 -2.57 3.65
C ASP A 13 -7.70 -3.88 3.00
N MET A 14 -6.38 -4.05 2.87
CA MET A 14 -5.80 -5.27 2.31
C MET A 14 -6.20 -6.52 3.10
N ARG A 15 -6.20 -6.43 4.44
CA ARG A 15 -6.63 -7.53 5.30
C ARG A 15 -8.11 -7.83 5.15
N ALA A 16 -8.95 -6.81 5.05
CA ALA A 16 -10.39 -6.98 4.92
C ALA A 16 -10.78 -7.65 3.60
N ILE A 17 -10.05 -7.36 2.50
CA ILE A 17 -10.38 -7.90 1.18
C ILE A 17 -9.69 -9.26 0.92
N TRP A 18 -8.45 -9.45 1.37
CA TRP A 18 -7.62 -10.60 0.98
C TRP A 18 -7.06 -11.42 2.17
N GLY A 19 -7.45 -11.09 3.39
CA GLY A 19 -7.04 -11.79 4.60
C GLY A 19 -5.56 -11.58 4.96
N ASP A 20 -5.07 -12.40 5.90
CA ASP A 20 -3.76 -12.20 6.52
C ASP A 20 -2.57 -12.34 5.55
N MET A 21 -2.74 -13.07 4.43
CA MET A 21 -1.71 -13.21 3.41
C MET A 21 -1.36 -11.86 2.76
N ALA A 22 -2.32 -10.94 2.68
CA ALA A 22 -2.10 -9.62 2.10
C ALA A 22 -1.18 -8.73 2.94
N LEU A 23 -1.13 -8.98 4.25
CA LEU A 23 -0.16 -8.34 5.14
C LEU A 23 1.27 -8.73 4.78
N ALA A 24 1.50 -9.99 4.42
CA ALA A 24 2.81 -10.46 3.98
C ALA A 24 3.24 -9.81 2.66
N MET A 25 2.30 -9.58 1.74
CA MET A 25 2.54 -8.88 0.49
C MET A 25 2.88 -7.41 0.71
N LEU A 26 2.13 -6.71 1.57
CA LEU A 26 2.41 -5.31 1.94
C LEU A 26 3.79 -5.17 2.60
N ARG A 27 4.10 -6.02 3.58
CA ARG A 27 5.43 -6.05 4.24
C ARG A 27 6.56 -6.36 3.27
N LYS A 28 6.31 -7.18 2.24
CA LYS A 28 7.28 -7.41 1.17
C LYS A 28 7.57 -6.11 0.41
N ARG A 29 6.56 -5.29 0.11
CA ARG A 29 6.76 -4.01 -0.59
C ARG A 29 7.50 -2.97 0.23
N VAL A 30 7.25 -2.93 1.54
CA VAL A 30 8.05 -2.13 2.49
C VAL A 30 9.53 -2.51 2.42
N ARG A 31 9.84 -3.81 2.41
CA ARG A 31 11.21 -4.30 2.24
C ARG A 31 11.80 -4.00 0.87
N ASP A 32 11.01 -4.11 -0.19
CA ASP A 32 11.44 -3.82 -1.57
C ASP A 32 11.90 -2.35 -1.71
N VAL A 33 11.29 -1.41 -0.98
CA VAL A 33 11.72 0.01 -0.94
C VAL A 33 12.76 0.33 0.14
N ARG A 34 13.20 -0.68 0.93
CA ARG A 34 14.13 -0.53 2.06
C ARG A 34 13.67 0.49 3.11
N ALA A 35 12.36 0.62 3.31
CA ALA A 35 11.81 1.53 4.30
C ALA A 35 11.70 0.89 5.69
N ASP A 36 11.79 1.72 6.72
CA ASP A 36 11.48 1.37 8.11
C ASP A 36 10.10 1.93 8.46
N LEU A 37 9.22 1.10 9.02
CA LEU A 37 7.88 1.50 9.44
C LEU A 37 7.88 2.56 10.55
N THR A 38 8.95 2.63 11.34
CA THR A 38 9.10 3.63 12.41
C THR A 38 9.54 5.00 11.90
N SER A 39 10.09 5.08 10.68
CA SER A 39 10.54 6.31 10.03
C SER A 39 9.99 6.46 8.61
N LEU A 40 8.81 5.88 8.36
CA LEU A 40 8.22 5.82 7.03
C LEU A 40 7.89 7.22 6.52
N THR A 41 8.39 7.57 5.34
CA THR A 41 8.08 8.84 4.69
C THR A 41 6.92 8.72 3.71
N GLU A 42 6.32 9.85 3.33
CA GLU A 42 5.28 9.89 2.30
C GLU A 42 5.79 9.29 0.98
N ALA A 43 6.99 9.67 0.55
CA ALA A 43 7.61 9.17 -0.67
C ALA A 43 7.88 7.65 -0.64
N ASP A 44 8.19 7.08 0.52
CA ASP A 44 8.32 5.63 0.66
C ASP A 44 6.96 4.94 0.51
N LEU A 45 5.92 5.52 1.10
CA LEU A 45 4.56 4.98 1.03
C LEU A 45 3.99 5.08 -0.40
N GLU A 46 4.26 6.15 -1.14
CA GLU A 46 3.93 6.26 -2.56
C GLU A 46 4.59 5.16 -3.38
N LYS A 47 5.90 4.93 -3.19
CA LYS A 47 6.63 3.84 -3.87
C LYS A 47 6.08 2.47 -3.51
N ILE A 48 5.66 2.27 -2.26
CA ILE A 48 4.99 1.03 -1.84
C ILE A 48 3.68 0.84 -2.62
N VAL A 49 2.87 1.89 -2.77
CA VAL A 49 1.62 1.84 -3.54
C VAL A 49 1.90 1.54 -5.02
N ASP A 50 2.94 2.13 -5.60
CA ASP A 50 3.38 1.84 -6.97
C ASP A 50 3.77 0.36 -7.13
N LEU A 51 4.56 -0.19 -6.21
CA LEU A 51 4.92 -1.60 -6.24
C LEU A 51 3.72 -2.54 -6.01
N LEU A 52 2.71 -2.11 -5.24
CA LEU A 52 1.46 -2.86 -5.11
C LEU A 52 0.73 -2.89 -6.45
N ARG A 53 0.57 -1.72 -7.09
CA ARG A 53 -0.06 -1.57 -8.42
C ARG A 53 0.65 -2.38 -9.49
N GLU A 54 1.97 -2.42 -9.50
CA GLU A 54 2.74 -3.11 -10.54
C GLU A 54 2.86 -4.63 -10.32
N ARG A 55 3.00 -5.07 -9.07
CA ARG A 55 3.48 -6.43 -8.77
C ARG A 55 2.55 -7.28 -7.91
N THR A 56 1.43 -6.72 -7.45
CA THR A 56 0.56 -7.38 -6.47
C THR A 56 -0.89 -7.34 -6.87
N LEU A 57 -1.43 -6.15 -7.14
CA LEU A 57 -2.84 -5.95 -7.41
C LEU A 57 -3.29 -6.53 -8.76
N PRO A 58 -2.52 -6.46 -9.87
CA PRO A 58 -3.01 -6.94 -11.17
C PRO A 58 -3.34 -8.43 -11.17
N SER A 59 -2.57 -9.26 -10.46
CA SER A 59 -2.85 -10.70 -10.35
C SER A 59 -4.05 -11.04 -9.48
N ILE A 60 -4.59 -10.07 -8.74
CA ILE A 60 -5.72 -10.24 -7.82
C ILE A 60 -7.02 -9.67 -8.43
N MET A 61 -6.95 -8.51 -9.10
CA MET A 61 -8.13 -7.75 -9.54
C MET A 61 -8.03 -7.23 -10.98
N GLY A 62 -7.03 -7.66 -11.75
CA GLY A 62 -6.75 -7.14 -13.09
C GLY A 62 -6.15 -5.73 -13.08
N GLU A 63 -5.72 -5.26 -14.24
CA GLU A 63 -5.04 -3.97 -14.41
C GLU A 63 -5.93 -2.77 -14.02
N GLU A 64 -7.19 -2.78 -14.45
CA GLU A 64 -8.12 -1.68 -14.15
C GLU A 64 -8.43 -1.58 -12.65
N GLY A 65 -8.65 -2.73 -12.00
CA GLY A 65 -8.82 -2.79 -10.56
C GLY A 65 -7.58 -2.30 -9.83
N ALA A 66 -6.40 -2.74 -10.27
CA ALA A 66 -5.12 -2.36 -9.67
C ALA A 66 -4.90 -0.85 -9.73
N GLU A 67 -5.20 -0.22 -10.87
CA GLU A 67 -5.12 1.22 -11.04
C GLU A 67 -6.10 1.96 -10.12
N ALA A 68 -7.36 1.54 -10.08
CA ALA A 68 -8.39 2.16 -9.24
C ALA A 68 -8.03 2.07 -7.75
N LYS A 69 -7.56 0.91 -7.29
CA LYS A 69 -7.15 0.68 -5.91
C LYS A 69 -5.89 1.47 -5.54
N ALA A 70 -4.91 1.56 -6.46
CA ALA A 70 -3.72 2.39 -6.25
C ALA A 70 -4.08 3.88 -6.13
N LYS A 71 -5.00 4.39 -6.95
CA LYS A 71 -5.52 5.77 -6.81
C LYS A 71 -6.16 6.01 -5.44
N GLN A 72 -6.96 5.06 -4.97
CA GLN A 72 -7.55 5.12 -3.63
C GLN A 72 -6.46 5.21 -2.55
N TYR A 73 -5.44 4.36 -2.61
CA TYR A 73 -4.34 4.38 -1.65
C TYR A 73 -3.53 5.67 -1.71
N ARG A 74 -3.19 6.18 -2.90
CA ARG A 74 -2.50 7.49 -3.04
C ARG A 74 -3.32 8.64 -2.43
N ALA A 75 -4.64 8.62 -2.57
CA ALA A 75 -5.49 9.61 -1.91
C ALA A 75 -5.41 9.53 -0.37
N TRP A 76 -5.27 8.33 0.20
CA TRP A 76 -5.05 8.16 1.64
C TRP A 76 -3.67 8.65 2.09
N VAL A 77 -2.64 8.44 1.26
CA VAL A 77 -1.31 9.00 1.50
C VAL A 77 -1.39 10.53 1.54
N ALA A 78 -1.98 11.16 0.53
CA ALA A 78 -2.07 12.62 0.43
C ALA A 78 -2.93 13.26 1.54
N ASN A 79 -4.02 12.62 1.98
CA ASN A 79 -4.84 13.08 3.11
C ASN A 79 -4.20 12.79 4.49
N GLY A 80 -3.13 12.00 4.48
CA GLY A 80 -2.36 11.54 5.63
C GLY A 80 -1.00 12.21 5.79
N SER A 81 -0.69 13.25 5.02
CA SER A 81 0.44 14.17 5.26
C SER A 81 -0.02 15.49 5.87
#